data_AF-A0A1N7IH93-F1
#
_entry.id   AF-A0A1N7IH93-F1
#
_cell.length_a   1.000
_cell.length_b   1.000
_cell.length_c   1.000
_cell.angle_alpha   90.00
_cell.angle_beta   90.00
_cell.angle_gamma   90.00
#
_symmetry.space_group_name_H-M   'P 1'
#
loop_
_entity.id
_entity.type
_entity.pdbx_description
1 polymer ?
#
loop_
_entity_poly.entity_id
_entity_poly.type
_entity_poly.pdbx_seq_one_letter_code
_entity_poly.pdbx_strand_id
1 'polypeptide(L)' 'MDNSCNGCHSAGSFKPLVTYDQVKNNIEGILDRIQRPNGDPLKMPKGGSFSATQINTFIKWKADGLTEN' A
#
# COMPACT_ATOMS: atom_id res chain seq x y z
N MET A 1 7.75 3.07 6.63
CA MET A 1 6.36 3.17 6.11
C MET A 1 5.80 4.50 6.55
N ASP A 2 5.93 5.51 5.70
CA ASP A 2 5.38 6.84 5.97
C ASP A 2 3.86 6.81 6.13
N ASN A 3 3.37 7.76 6.93
CA ASN A 3 2.01 7.99 7.44
C ASN A 3 0.80 7.80 6.48
N SER A 4 0.99 7.53 5.20
CA SER A 4 -0.08 7.46 4.20
C SER A 4 -0.99 6.23 4.31
N CYS A 5 -0.50 5.11 4.89
CA CYS A 5 -1.30 3.89 5.06
C CYS A 5 -1.92 3.79 6.47
N ASN A 6 -1.14 4.12 7.50
CA ASN A 6 -1.50 3.89 8.91
C ASN A 6 -2.74 4.68 9.36
N GLY A 7 -3.08 5.78 8.69
CA GLY A 7 -4.30 6.55 9.00
C GLY A 7 -5.59 5.74 8.84
N CYS A 8 -5.65 4.83 7.86
CA CYS A 8 -6.80 3.94 7.65
C CYS A 8 -6.50 2.48 8.01
N HIS A 9 -5.22 2.09 8.06
CA HIS A 9 -4.77 0.72 8.28
C HIS A 9 -4.07 0.53 9.63
N SER A 10 -4.56 1.22 10.67
CA SER A 10 -4.05 1.08 12.05
C SER A 10 -4.33 -0.31 12.63
N ALA A 11 -3.73 -0.62 13.79
CA ALA A 11 -3.86 -1.93 14.44
C ALA A 11 -5.31 -2.33 14.77
N GLY A 12 -6.18 -1.35 15.05
CA GLY A 12 -7.61 -1.57 15.30
C GLY A 12 -8.51 -1.45 14.07
N SER A 13 -7.95 -1.23 12.88
CA SER A 13 -8.72 -1.14 11.64
C SER A 13 -9.18 -2.51 11.15
N PHE A 14 -10.16 -2.53 10.23
CA PHE A 14 -10.62 -3.79 9.60
C PHE A 14 -9.51 -4.54 8.86
N LYS A 15 -8.50 -3.82 8.34
CA LYS A 15 -7.36 -4.41 7.62
C LYS A 15 -6.06 -3.76 8.08
N PRO A 16 -5.48 -4.18 9.21
CA PRO A 16 -4.23 -3.62 9.70
C PRO A 16 -3.09 -3.86 8.72
N LEU A 17 -2.28 -2.83 8.49
CA LEU A 17 -1.06 -2.86 7.68
C LEU A 17 0.07 -2.14 8.44
N VAL A 18 0.22 -2.48 9.73
CA VAL A 18 1.13 -1.81 10.66
C VAL A 18 2.44 -2.55 10.88
N THR A 19 2.53 -3.81 10.44
CA THR A 19 3.77 -4.60 10.47
C THR A 19 4.27 -4.90 9.08
N TYR A 20 5.58 -5.14 8.96
CA TYR A 20 6.20 -5.57 7.71
C TYR A 20 5.53 -6.83 7.14
N ASP A 21 5.30 -7.86 7.96
CA ASP A 21 4.66 -9.10 7.50
C ASP A 21 3.25 -8.87 6.97
N GLN A 22 2.48 -7.99 7.61
CA GLN A 22 1.14 -7.64 7.13
C GLN A 22 1.20 -6.99 5.75
N VAL A 23 2.13 -6.07 5.51
CA VAL A 23 2.27 -5.43 4.20
C VAL A 23 2.81 -6.41 3.16
N LYS A 24 3.85 -7.17 3.51
CA LYS A 24 4.47 -8.19 2.65
C LYS A 24 3.45 -9.22 2.17
N ASN A 25 2.67 -9.78 3.10
CA ASN A 25 1.65 -10.78 2.78
C ASN A 25 0.47 -10.23 1.97
N ASN A 26 0.35 -8.91 1.87
CA ASN A 26 -0.74 -8.24 1.15
C ASN A 26 -0.28 -7.42 -0.05
N ILE A 27 0.98 -7.55 -0.48
CA ILE A 27 1.57 -6.65 -1.47
C ILE A 27 0.83 -6.67 -2.82
N GLU A 28 0.34 -7.82 -3.27
CA GLU A 28 -0.46 -7.93 -4.51
C GLU A 28 -1.71 -7.06 -4.46
N GLY A 29 -2.48 -7.19 -3.37
CA GLY A 29 -3.70 -6.40 -3.17
C GLY A 29 -3.41 -4.92 -2.96
N ILE A 30 -2.28 -4.58 -2.33
CA ILE A 30 -1.85 -3.18 -2.16
C ILE A 30 -1.53 -2.58 -3.53
N LEU A 31 -0.72 -3.26 -4.35
CA LEU A 31 -0.35 -2.81 -5.69
C LEU A 31 -1.58 -2.64 -6.60
N ASP A 32 -2.51 -3.60 -6.59
CA ASP A 32 -3.77 -3.46 -7.32
C ASP A 32 -4.49 -2.16 -6.93
N ARG A 33 -4.69 -1.94 -5.62
CA ARG A 33 -5.51 -0.84 -5.12
C ARG A 33 -4.90 0.55 -5.29
N ILE A 34 -3.58 0.68 -5.18
CA ILE A 34 -2.91 1.98 -5.34
C ILE A 34 -2.82 2.42 -6.81
N GLN A 35 -2.79 1.47 -7.74
CA GLN A 35 -2.69 1.71 -9.19
C GLN A 35 -4.02 1.98 -9.88
N ARG A 36 -5.16 1.76 -9.20
CA ARG A 36 -6.49 1.99 -9.80
C ARG A 36 -6.69 3.43 -10.27
N PRO A 37 -7.48 3.66 -11.32
CA PRO A 37 -7.75 5.00 -11.83
C PRO A 37 -8.57 5.84 -10.84
N ASN A 38 -8.48 7.16 -10.97
CA ASN A 38 -9.29 8.09 -10.18
C ASN A 38 -10.78 7.82 -10.40
N GLY A 39 -11.57 7.84 -9.32
CA GLY A 39 -13.00 7.52 -9.35
C GLY A 39 -13.31 6.05 -9.11
N ASP A 40 -12.32 5.14 -9.14
CA ASP A 40 -12.55 3.74 -8.80
C ASP A 40 -12.91 3.61 -7.30
N PRO A 41 -14.04 2.97 -6.95
CA PRO A 41 -14.49 2.83 -5.56
C PRO A 41 -13.59 1.94 -4.72
N LEU A 42 -12.65 1.24 -5.32
CA LEU A 42 -11.61 0.45 -4.66
C LEU A 42 -10.23 1.08 -4.82
N LYS A 43 -10.08 2.32 -5.32
CA LYS A 43 -8.79 3.00 -5.24
C LYS A 43 -8.36 3.25 -3.79
N MET A 44 -7.06 3.18 -3.54
CA MET A 44 -6.42 3.67 -2.32
C MET A 44 -5.28 4.65 -2.65
N PRO A 45 -5.02 5.63 -1.78
CA PRO A 45 -5.82 6.01 -0.62
C PRO A 45 -7.16 6.66 -1.04
N LYS A 46 -8.20 6.57 -0.20
CA LYS A 46 -9.54 7.09 -0.53
C LYS A 46 -9.63 8.61 -0.71
N GLY A 47 -8.70 9.36 -0.12
CA GLY A 47 -8.64 10.82 -0.18
C GLY A 47 -7.60 11.37 -1.15
N GLY A 48 -7.00 10.54 -2.01
CA GLY A 48 -5.94 11.02 -2.90
C GLY A 48 -5.33 9.94 -3.80
N SER A 49 -4.11 10.21 -4.25
CA SER A 49 -3.32 9.27 -5.05
C SER A 49 -1.88 9.33 -4.61
N PHE A 50 -1.21 8.18 -4.65
CA PHE A 50 0.24 8.17 -4.64
C PHE A 50 0.78 8.72 -5.96
N SER A 51 1.94 9.37 -5.90
CA SER A 51 2.71 9.70 -7.09
C SER A 51 3.23 8.44 -7.77
N ALA A 52 3.55 8.53 -9.06
CA ALA A 52 4.16 7.42 -9.80
C ALA A 52 5.45 6.93 -9.14
N THR A 53 6.28 7.85 -8.62
CA THR A 53 7.50 7.51 -7.90
C THR A 53 7.23 6.67 -6.65
N GLN A 54 6.21 7.02 -5.86
CA GLN A 54 5.83 6.25 -4.67
C GLN A 54 5.33 4.85 -5.04
N ILE A 55 4.49 4.73 -6.08
CA ILE A 55 4.01 3.43 -6.57
C ILE A 55 5.19 2.57 -7.05
N ASN A 56 6.14 3.16 -7.79
CA ASN A 56 7.32 2.46 -8.28
C ASN A 56 8.21 1.92 -7.15
N THR A 57 8.25 2.58 -5.99
CA THR A 57 8.93 2.03 -4.80
C THR A 57 8.33 0.71 -4.35
N PHE A 58 7.00 0.58 -4.32
CA PHE A 58 6.34 -0.69 -3.97
C PHE A 58 6.55 -1.78 -5.04
N ILE A 59 6.50 -1.39 -6.33
CA ILE A 59 6.76 -2.32 -7.44
C ILE A 59 8.20 -2.85 -7.36
N LYS A 60 9.17 -1.96 -7.16
CA LYS A 60 10.57 -2.34 -7.00
C LYS A 60 10.78 -3.21 -5.76
N TRP A 61 10.20 -2.84 -4.62
CA TRP A 61 10.31 -3.65 -3.40
C TRP A 61 9.77 -5.07 -3.60
N LYS A 62 8.65 -5.23 -4.33
CA LYS A 62 8.15 -6.55 -4.74
C LYS A 62 9.14 -7.29 -5.65
N ALA A 63 9.68 -6.62 -6.66
CA ALA A 63 10.65 -7.20 -7.59
C ALA A 63 11.97 -7.60 -6.89
N ASP A 64 12.38 -6.86 -5.87
CA ASP A 64 13.58 -7.10 -5.07
C ASP A 64 13.37 -8.22 -4.01
N GLY A 65 12.21 -8.88 -4.00
CA GLY A 65 11.93 -10.03 -3.13
C GLY A 65 11.30 -9.69 -1.78
N LEU A 66 10.75 -8.48 -1.64
CA LEU A 66 10.07 -8.01 -0.42
C LEU A 66 10.98 -8.11 0.81
N THR A 67 12.23 -7.64 0.71
CA THR A 67 13.19 -7.70 1.82
C THR A 67 12.90 -6.63 2.87
N GLU A 68 13.19 -6.94 4.13
CA GLU A 68 13.19 -5.96 5.20
C GLU A 68 14.57 -5.30 5.25
N ASN A 69 14.61 -3.96 5.38
CA ASN A 69 15.83 -3.18 5.54
C ASN A 69 15.94 -2.68 6.97
#